data_AF-A0A426VVC1-F1
#
_entry.id   AF-A0A426VVC1-F1
#
_cell.length_a   1.000
_cell.length_b   1.000
_cell.length_c   1.000
_cell.angle_alpha   90.00
_cell.angle_beta   90.00
_cell.angle_gamma   90.00
#
_symmetry.space_group_name_H-M   'P 1'
#
loop_
_entity.id
_entity.type
_entity.pdbx_description
1 polymer ?
#
loop_
_entity_poly.entity_id
_entity_poly.type
_entity_poly.pdbx_seq_one_letter_code
_entity_poly.pdbx_strand_id
1 'polypeptide(L)'
;MAEKKGKEYKEVASKILGCTLASYYNWDKQKRPIISLLEKFFSKNDLEEFLETGDIKRLHSSDTYRIDPMLIDHIKHSLKTIKGRGIFEKLNHLIPYKIFISILEDLKNDSEIELHREDSKKLLIERIKGYAASTLEKPSQKQLVNLVNDNFSSIECYVLIKYYNEILDKD
;
A
#
# COMPACT_ATOMS: atom_id res chain seq x y z
N MET A 1 25.39 -5.26 -23.95
CA MET A 1 25.61 -4.01 -24.71
C MET A 1 24.41 -3.12 -24.48
N ALA A 2 24.57 -1.90 -23.95
CA ALA A 2 23.45 -1.01 -23.68
C ALA A 2 22.93 -0.41 -24.99
N GLU A 3 21.62 -0.50 -25.24
CA GLU A 3 20.98 0.16 -26.37
C GLU A 3 21.13 1.68 -26.24
N LYS A 4 21.61 2.34 -27.30
CA LYS A 4 21.74 3.80 -27.32
C LYS A 4 20.36 4.44 -27.21
N LYS A 5 20.14 5.26 -26.18
CA LYS A 5 18.88 5.98 -25.98
C LYS A 5 18.67 7.06 -27.04
N GLY A 6 17.42 7.26 -27.44
CA GLY A 6 17.02 8.23 -28.47
C GLY A 6 17.26 9.68 -28.06
N LYS A 7 17.22 10.60 -29.04
CA LYS A 7 17.47 12.04 -28.84
C LYS A 7 16.58 12.65 -27.74
N GLU A 8 15.30 12.28 -27.73
CA GLU A 8 14.32 12.78 -26.76
C GLU A 8 14.69 12.46 -25.31
N TYR A 9 15.22 11.25 -25.04
CA TYR A 9 15.70 10.89 -23.71
C TYR A 9 16.84 11.80 -23.26
N LYS A 10 17.80 12.05 -24.15
CA LYS A 10 18.98 12.87 -23.86
C LYS A 10 18.62 14.33 -23.60
N GLU A 11 17.57 14.84 -24.27
CA GLU A 11 17.03 16.17 -23.99
C GLU A 11 16.47 16.26 -22.58
N VAL A 12 15.62 15.31 -22.17
CA VAL A 12 15.06 15.27 -20.81
C VAL A 12 16.16 15.12 -19.76
N ALA A 13 17.08 14.18 -19.97
CA ALA A 13 18.20 13.96 -19.05
C ALA A 13 19.13 15.18 -18.93
N SER A 14 19.35 15.92 -20.02
CA SER A 14 20.15 17.16 -19.99
C SER A 14 19.50 18.26 -19.14
N LYS A 15 18.17 18.36 -19.13
CA LYS A 15 17.42 19.27 -18.25
C LYS A 15 17.63 18.93 -16.78
N ILE A 16 17.53 17.64 -16.42
CA ILE A 16 17.76 17.17 -15.04
C ILE A 16 19.20 17.46 -14.58
N LEU A 17 20.17 17.24 -15.47
CA LEU A 17 21.58 17.49 -15.17
C LEU A 17 21.96 18.98 -15.21
N GLY A 18 21.04 19.87 -15.60
CA GLY A 18 21.31 21.30 -15.74
C GLY A 18 22.37 21.62 -16.79
N CYS A 19 22.45 20.84 -17.88
CA CYS A 19 23.46 20.99 -18.92
C CYS A 19 22.85 21.09 -20.32
N THR A 20 23.66 21.50 -21.30
CA THR A 20 23.20 21.54 -22.70
C THR A 20 23.15 20.13 -23.30
N LEU A 21 22.31 19.93 -24.32
CA LEU A 21 22.26 18.67 -25.06
C LEU A 21 23.63 18.31 -25.65
N ALA A 22 24.40 19.29 -26.12
CA ALA A 22 25.77 19.09 -26.61
C ALA A 22 26.71 18.59 -25.50
N SER A 23 26.60 19.15 -24.29
CA SER A 23 27.34 18.69 -23.11
C SER A 23 27.00 17.24 -22.77
N TYR A 24 25.72 16.86 -22.84
CA TYR A 24 25.29 15.47 -22.64
C TYR A 24 25.96 14.52 -23.65
N TYR A 25 25.93 14.85 -24.95
CA TYR A 25 26.60 14.03 -25.97
C TYR A 25 28.11 13.89 -25.73
N ASN A 26 28.76 14.95 -25.25
CA ASN A 26 30.18 14.89 -24.89
C ASN A 26 30.41 13.98 -23.68
N TRP A 27 29.54 14.03 -22.67
CA TRP A 27 29.63 13.17 -21.48
C TRP A 27 29.35 11.71 -21.78
N ASP A 28 28.42 11.44 -22.70
CA ASP A 28 28.12 10.11 -23.23
C ASP A 28 29.34 9.53 -23.97
N LYS A 29 29.97 10.31 -24.87
CA LYS A 29 31.23 9.93 -25.53
C LYS A 29 32.38 9.68 -24.55
N GLN A 30 32.46 10.48 -23.49
CA GLN A 30 33.43 10.31 -22.39
C GLN A 30 33.09 9.15 -21.47
N LYS A 31 31.95 8.47 -21.66
CA LYS A 31 31.46 7.36 -20.83
C LYS A 31 31.37 7.73 -19.35
N ARG A 32 30.89 8.94 -19.04
CA ARG A 32 30.76 9.37 -17.65
C ARG A 32 29.80 8.46 -16.88
N PRO A 33 30.12 8.04 -15.65
CA PRO A 33 29.29 7.11 -14.88
C PRO A 33 27.84 7.58 -14.70
N ILE A 34 27.62 8.88 -14.54
CA ILE A 34 26.27 9.45 -14.38
C ILE A 34 25.37 9.17 -15.59
N ILE A 35 25.92 9.20 -16.81
CA ILE A 35 25.16 8.89 -18.03
C ILE A 35 24.77 7.42 -18.03
N SER A 36 25.72 6.54 -17.72
CA SER A 36 25.45 5.11 -17.61
C SER A 36 24.43 4.78 -16.52
N LEU A 37 24.42 5.53 -15.41
CA LEU A 37 23.45 5.35 -14.33
C LEU A 37 22.04 5.72 -14.81
N LEU A 38 21.89 6.89 -15.44
CA LEU A 38 20.62 7.34 -15.98
C LEU A 38 20.08 6.35 -17.02
N GLU A 39 20.87 6.04 -18.05
CA GLU A 39 20.41 5.22 -19.17
C GLU A 39 20.12 3.76 -18.78
N LYS A 40 20.77 3.26 -17.73
CA LYS A 40 20.57 1.89 -17.22
C LYS A 40 19.34 1.77 -16.32
N PHE A 41 19.13 2.74 -15.43
CA PHE A 41 18.14 2.60 -14.36
C PHE A 41 16.87 3.40 -14.60
N PHE A 42 16.87 4.40 -15.47
CA PHE A 42 15.75 5.32 -15.65
C PHE A 42 15.27 5.34 -17.10
N SER A 43 13.96 5.18 -17.28
CA SER A 43 13.28 5.37 -18.56
C SER A 43 13.06 6.86 -18.83
N LYS A 44 12.72 7.20 -20.08
CA LYS A 44 12.37 8.59 -20.44
C LYS A 44 11.21 9.10 -19.57
N ASN A 45 10.17 8.29 -19.43
CA ASN A 45 8.98 8.63 -18.67
C ASN A 45 9.30 8.90 -17.19
N ASP A 46 10.23 8.14 -16.57
CA ASP A 46 10.65 8.40 -15.19
C ASP A 46 11.33 9.78 -15.05
N LEU A 47 12.15 10.14 -16.04
CA LEU A 47 12.84 11.43 -16.03
C LEU A 47 11.86 12.59 -16.28
N GLU A 48 10.86 12.40 -17.13
CA GLU A 48 9.79 13.38 -17.35
C GLU A 48 8.95 13.55 -16.08
N GLU A 49 8.55 12.45 -15.45
CA GLU A 49 7.82 12.45 -14.18
C GLU A 49 8.58 13.18 -13.07
N PHE A 50 9.89 12.92 -12.96
CA PHE A 50 10.74 13.60 -11.97
C PHE A 50 10.84 15.10 -12.21
N LEU A 51 10.91 15.55 -13.46
CA LEU A 51 10.94 16.98 -13.78
C LEU A 51 9.62 17.69 -13.44
N GLU A 52 8.50 17.00 -13.59
CA GLU A 52 7.17 17.57 -13.32
C GLU A 52 6.83 17.56 -11.83
N THR A 53 7.15 16.47 -11.13
CA THR A 53 6.65 16.20 -9.77
C THR A 53 7.72 16.26 -8.69
N GLY A 54 9.01 16.21 -9.08
CA GLY A 54 10.13 16.03 -8.15
C GLY A 54 10.25 14.61 -7.61
N ASP A 55 9.44 13.67 -8.11
CA ASP A 55 9.38 12.29 -7.63
C ASP A 55 9.21 11.30 -8.81
N ILE A 56 9.45 10.01 -8.58
CA ILE A 56 9.26 8.93 -9.57
C ILE A 56 8.38 7.86 -8.96
N LYS A 57 7.11 7.78 -9.37
CA LYS A 57 6.13 6.88 -8.74
C LYS A 57 6.58 5.44 -8.69
N ARG A 58 7.28 4.92 -9.70
CA ARG A 58 7.73 3.51 -9.67
C ARG A 58 8.81 3.22 -8.63
N LEU A 59 9.58 4.22 -8.20
CA LEU A 59 10.52 4.06 -7.08
C LEU A 59 9.78 4.01 -5.73
N HIS A 60 8.55 4.50 -5.72
CA HIS A 60 7.62 4.41 -4.59
C HIS A 60 6.63 3.24 -4.74
N SER A 61 6.49 2.69 -5.94
CA SER A 61 5.63 1.55 -6.26
C SER A 61 6.29 0.26 -5.75
N SER A 62 5.84 -0.17 -4.57
CA SER A 62 5.52 -1.57 -4.26
C SER A 62 6.62 -2.65 -4.26
N ASP A 63 7.90 -2.35 -4.04
CA ASP A 63 8.89 -3.39 -3.66
C ASP A 63 9.73 -3.09 -2.40
N THR A 64 9.78 -1.85 -1.93
CA THR A 64 10.38 -1.52 -0.61
C THR A 64 9.44 -1.82 0.56
N TYR A 65 8.18 -2.16 0.25
CA TYR A 65 7.07 -2.36 1.20
C TYR A 65 6.47 -3.77 1.13
N ARG A 66 7.16 -4.76 0.53
CA ARG A 66 6.78 -6.16 0.74
C ARG A 66 6.88 -6.42 2.25
N ILE A 67 5.73 -6.46 2.91
CA ILE A 67 5.67 -6.95 4.28
C ILE A 67 6.27 -8.35 4.20
N ASP A 68 7.34 -8.56 4.96
CA ASP A 68 8.04 -9.83 5.00
C ASP A 68 7.00 -10.95 5.21
N PRO A 69 6.99 -12.01 4.37
CA PRO A 69 6.03 -13.11 4.54
C PRO A 69 6.03 -13.68 5.95
N MET A 70 7.18 -13.75 6.62
CA MET A 70 7.29 -14.17 8.03
C MET A 70 6.59 -13.18 8.98
N LEU A 71 6.63 -11.88 8.68
CA LEU A 71 5.90 -10.87 9.44
C LEU A 71 4.39 -11.01 9.23
N ILE A 72 3.93 -11.28 8.00
CA ILE A 72 2.51 -11.59 7.73
C ILE A 72 2.08 -12.81 8.55
N ASP A 73 2.85 -13.90 8.51
CA ASP A 73 2.52 -15.13 9.24
C ASP A 73 2.53 -14.93 10.75
N HIS A 74 3.49 -14.16 11.26
CA HIS A 74 3.54 -13.79 12.67
C HIS A 74 2.29 -13.01 13.09
N ILE A 75 1.87 -12.01 12.30
CA ILE A 75 0.68 -11.22 12.58
C ILE A 75 -0.58 -12.08 12.48
N LYS A 76 -0.70 -12.96 11.46
CA LYS A 76 -1.82 -13.92 11.36
C LYS A 76 -1.92 -14.78 12.63
N HIS A 77 -0.80 -15.32 13.11
CA HIS A 77 -0.75 -16.11 14.33
C HIS A 77 -1.14 -15.28 15.57
N SER A 78 -0.64 -14.04 15.68
CA SER A 78 -1.03 -13.11 16.75
C SER A 78 -2.53 -12.86 16.76
N LEU A 79 -3.12 -12.56 15.60
CA LEU A 79 -4.55 -12.31 15.44
C LEU A 79 -5.40 -13.55 15.78
N LYS A 80 -4.95 -14.75 15.40
CA LYS A 80 -5.57 -16.02 15.83
C LYS A 80 -5.46 -16.23 17.34
N THR A 81 -4.35 -15.84 17.95
CA THR A 81 -4.19 -15.92 19.41
C THR A 81 -5.11 -14.92 20.12
N ILE A 82 -5.27 -13.72 19.55
CA ILE A 82 -6.23 -12.69 20.02
C ILE A 82 -7.67 -13.20 19.92
N LYS A 83 -7.99 -14.03 18.92
CA LYS A 83 -9.28 -14.75 18.83
C LYS A 83 -9.53 -15.63 20.05
N GLY A 84 -8.51 -16.26 20.62
CA GLY A 84 -8.64 -17.02 21.87
C GLY A 84 -8.71 -16.17 23.15
N ARG A 85 -8.57 -14.83 23.06
CA ARG A 85 -8.52 -13.91 24.21
C ARG A 85 -9.81 -13.11 24.45
N GLY A 86 -10.91 -13.40 23.75
CA GLY A 86 -12.19 -12.72 24.02
C GLY A 86 -12.47 -11.49 23.15
N ILE A 87 -11.50 -10.99 22.37
CA ILE A 87 -11.69 -9.75 21.57
C ILE A 87 -12.68 -9.99 20.43
N PHE A 88 -12.57 -11.16 19.80
CA PHE A 88 -13.40 -11.56 18.67
C PHE A 88 -14.78 -12.04 19.13
N GLU A 89 -14.89 -12.59 20.34
CA GLU A 89 -16.14 -12.86 21.04
C GLU A 89 -16.86 -11.55 21.37
N LYS A 90 -16.16 -10.55 21.91
CA LYS A 90 -16.70 -9.18 22.10
C LYS A 90 -17.20 -8.61 20.79
N LEU A 91 -16.45 -8.78 19.69
CA LEU A 91 -16.89 -8.36 18.36
C LEU A 91 -18.20 -9.05 17.95
N ASN A 92 -18.33 -10.36 18.18
CA ASN A 92 -19.55 -11.11 17.87
C ASN A 92 -20.76 -10.69 18.70
N HIS A 93 -20.53 -10.21 19.94
CA HIS A 93 -21.59 -9.63 20.77
C HIS A 93 -22.04 -8.25 20.29
N LEU A 94 -21.15 -7.49 19.64
CA LEU A 94 -21.49 -6.18 19.07
C LEU A 94 -22.20 -6.32 17.74
N ILE A 95 -21.68 -7.18 16.86
CA ILE A 95 -22.24 -7.45 15.54
C ILE A 95 -22.07 -8.93 15.18
N PRO A 96 -23.03 -9.55 14.48
CA PRO A 96 -22.84 -10.90 13.95
C PRO A 96 -21.56 -10.97 13.10
N TYR A 97 -20.73 -11.99 13.31
CA TYR A 97 -19.48 -12.19 12.54
C TYR A 97 -19.65 -12.05 11.03
N LYS A 98 -20.78 -12.53 10.49
CA LYS A 98 -21.06 -12.43 9.05
C LYS A 98 -21.03 -10.98 8.56
N ILE A 99 -21.56 -10.04 9.34
CA ILE A 99 -21.54 -8.61 8.99
C ILE A 99 -20.11 -8.09 8.99
N PHE A 100 -19.31 -8.47 9.98
CA PHE A 100 -17.91 -8.06 10.04
C PHE A 100 -17.10 -8.62 8.86
N ILE A 101 -17.33 -9.89 8.51
CA ILE A 101 -16.72 -10.52 7.33
C ILE A 101 -17.12 -9.77 6.05
N SER A 102 -18.41 -9.43 5.88
CA SER A 102 -18.86 -8.63 4.73
C SER A 102 -18.16 -7.28 4.66
N ILE A 103 -17.97 -6.59 5.78
CA ILE A 103 -17.21 -5.33 5.82
C ILE A 103 -15.76 -5.51 5.32
N LEU A 104 -15.10 -6.60 5.75
CA LEU A 104 -13.72 -6.90 5.33
C LEU A 104 -13.65 -7.31 3.86
N GLU A 105 -14.62 -8.10 3.39
CA GLU A 105 -14.74 -8.53 2.00
C GLU A 105 -14.97 -7.35 1.07
N ASP A 106 -15.88 -6.44 1.44
CA ASP A 106 -16.16 -5.22 0.70
C ASP A 106 -14.92 -4.32 0.60
N LEU A 107 -14.07 -4.28 1.63
CA LEU A 107 -12.82 -3.50 1.59
C LEU A 107 -11.75 -4.17 0.72
N LYS A 108 -11.68 -5.50 0.75
CA LYS A 108 -10.70 -6.27 -0.03
C LYS A 108 -11.00 -6.21 -1.54
N ASN A 109 -12.27 -6.19 -1.90
CA ASN A 109 -12.73 -6.27 -3.29
C ASN A 109 -13.03 -4.89 -3.91
N ASP A 110 -12.87 -3.80 -3.15
CA ASP A 110 -13.09 -2.45 -3.64
C ASP A 110 -12.02 -2.05 -4.65
N SER A 111 -12.38 -2.00 -5.93
CA SER A 111 -11.45 -1.63 -7.01
C SER A 111 -11.01 -0.17 -6.97
N GLU A 112 -11.70 0.70 -6.21
CA GLU A 112 -11.36 2.11 -6.08
C GLU A 112 -10.40 2.38 -4.91
N ILE A 113 -10.16 1.38 -4.04
CA ILE A 113 -9.31 1.54 -2.85
C ILE A 113 -7.98 0.83 -3.05
N GLU A 114 -6.92 1.61 -3.05
CA GLU A 114 -5.57 1.06 -2.88
C GLU A 114 -5.31 0.80 -1.39
N LEU A 115 -5.31 -0.47 -1.00
CA LEU A 115 -5.13 -0.84 0.40
C LEU A 115 -3.65 -0.73 0.81
N HIS A 116 -3.31 0.39 1.47
CA HIS A 116 -2.01 0.63 2.08
C HIS A 116 -1.98 0.23 3.56
N ARG A 117 -0.86 -0.33 4.02
CA ARG A 117 -0.72 -0.86 5.40
C ARG A 117 -0.86 0.21 6.47
N GLU A 118 -0.45 1.45 6.18
CA GLU A 118 -0.45 2.57 7.12
C GLU A 118 -1.86 3.12 7.32
N ASP A 119 -2.68 3.11 6.27
CA ASP A 119 -4.05 3.65 6.26
C ASP A 119 -5.13 2.60 6.54
N SER A 120 -4.79 1.31 6.54
CA SER A 120 -5.75 0.20 6.64
C SER A 120 -6.68 0.28 7.86
N LYS A 121 -6.19 0.77 9.01
CA LYS A 121 -7.04 0.98 10.20
C LYS A 121 -8.05 2.10 9.99
N LYS A 122 -7.63 3.21 9.39
CA LYS A 122 -8.50 4.34 9.09
C LYS A 122 -9.58 3.92 8.09
N LEU A 123 -9.19 3.22 7.02
CA LEU A 123 -10.11 2.69 6.00
C LEU A 123 -11.14 1.72 6.61
N LEU A 124 -10.71 0.81 7.49
CA LEU A 124 -11.62 -0.11 8.17
C LEU A 124 -12.65 0.65 9.02
N ILE A 125 -12.21 1.66 9.77
CA ILE A 125 -13.09 2.48 10.62
C ILE A 125 -14.08 3.27 9.76
N GLU A 126 -13.64 3.87 8.66
CA GLU A 126 -14.50 4.60 7.73
C GLU A 126 -15.55 3.67 7.10
N ARG A 127 -15.15 2.46 6.70
CA ARG A 127 -16.09 1.46 6.19
C ARG A 127 -17.09 1.02 7.24
N ILE A 128 -16.66 0.72 8.47
CA ILE A 128 -17.57 0.39 9.59
C ILE A 128 -18.59 1.50 9.80
N LYS A 129 -18.14 2.77 9.75
CA LYS A 129 -19.03 3.92 9.89
C LYS A 129 -20.05 3.99 8.75
N GLY A 130 -19.62 3.78 7.50
CA GLY A 130 -20.49 3.79 6.33
C GLY A 130 -21.49 2.63 6.31
N TYR A 131 -21.04 1.41 6.60
CA TYR A 131 -21.86 0.19 6.60
C TYR A 131 -22.96 0.24 7.68
N ALA A 132 -22.63 0.82 8.83
CA ALA A 132 -23.57 0.98 9.92
C ALA A 132 -24.67 2.02 9.66
N ALA A 133 -24.45 3.00 8.78
CA ALA A 133 -25.48 3.97 8.44
C ALA A 133 -26.71 3.33 7.76
N SER A 134 -26.54 2.15 7.15
CA SER A 134 -27.60 1.39 6.47
C SER A 134 -28.07 0.13 7.21
N THR A 135 -27.29 -0.42 8.16
CA THR A 135 -27.55 -1.78 8.68
C THR A 135 -27.27 -2.00 10.18
N LEU A 136 -26.54 -1.12 10.87
CA LEU A 136 -26.18 -1.31 12.29
C LEU A 136 -26.72 -0.18 13.17
N GLU A 137 -27.08 -0.50 14.41
CA GLU A 137 -27.44 0.53 15.38
C GLU A 137 -26.22 1.40 15.75
N LYS A 138 -26.44 2.72 15.89
CA LYS A 138 -25.39 3.69 16.23
C LYS A 138 -24.55 3.32 17.48
N PRO A 139 -25.11 2.76 18.56
CA PRO A 139 -24.33 2.32 19.72
C PRO A 139 -23.35 1.20 19.38
N SER A 140 -23.79 0.17 18.67
CA SER A 140 -22.95 -0.98 18.25
C SER A 140 -21.85 -0.54 17.29
N GLN A 141 -22.15 0.39 16.37
CA GLN A 141 -21.16 1.00 15.49
C GLN A 141 -20.04 1.71 16.29
N LYS A 142 -20.41 2.56 17.25
CA LYS A 142 -19.42 3.28 18.07
C LYS A 142 -18.56 2.32 18.88
N GLN A 143 -19.17 1.29 19.45
CA GLN A 143 -18.46 0.25 20.20
C GLN A 143 -17.50 -0.55 19.31
N LEU A 144 -17.92 -0.89 18.08
CA LEU A 144 -17.07 -1.59 17.12
C LEU A 144 -15.88 -0.74 16.68
N VAL A 145 -16.11 0.55 16.41
CA VAL A 145 -15.03 1.50 16.09
C VAL A 145 -14.03 1.62 17.25
N ASN A 146 -14.52 1.71 18.49
CA ASN A 146 -13.65 1.73 19.67
C ASN A 146 -12.87 0.43 19.81
N LEU A 147 -13.52 -0.72 19.63
CA LEU A 147 -12.86 -2.02 19.69
C LEU A 147 -11.72 -2.11 18.66
N VAL A 148 -11.95 -1.66 17.43
CA VAL A 148 -10.91 -1.61 16.39
C VAL A 148 -9.79 -0.64 16.77
N ASN A 149 -10.14 0.54 17.30
CA ASN A 149 -9.17 1.53 17.73
C ASN A 149 -8.25 1.05 18.85
N ASP A 150 -8.81 0.35 19.83
CA ASP A 150 -8.11 0.02 21.06
C ASP A 150 -7.28 -1.26 20.93
N ASN A 151 -7.61 -2.15 19.97
CA ASN A 151 -7.05 -3.50 19.93
C ASN A 151 -6.25 -3.84 18.67
N PHE A 152 -6.33 -3.04 17.61
CA PHE A 152 -5.64 -3.34 16.35
C PHE A 152 -4.79 -2.16 15.87
N SER A 153 -3.57 -2.45 15.43
CA SER A 153 -2.69 -1.54 14.70
C SER A 153 -3.07 -1.48 13.20
N SER A 154 -2.54 -0.50 12.47
CA SER A 154 -2.79 -0.40 11.02
C SER A 154 -2.33 -1.63 10.24
N ILE A 155 -1.17 -2.21 10.61
CA ILE A 155 -0.67 -3.41 9.95
C ILE A 155 -1.50 -4.65 10.29
N GLU A 156 -2.02 -4.76 11.51
CA GLU A 156 -2.97 -5.82 11.87
C GLU A 156 -4.28 -5.68 11.09
N CYS A 157 -4.81 -4.47 10.93
CA CYS A 157 -5.97 -4.22 10.08
C CYS A 157 -5.69 -4.58 8.62
N TYR A 158 -4.50 -4.25 8.10
CA TYR A 158 -4.10 -4.64 6.74
C TYR A 158 -4.14 -6.16 6.56
N VAL A 159 -3.50 -6.89 7.48
CA VAL A 159 -3.44 -8.36 7.45
C VAL A 159 -4.84 -8.95 7.63
N LEU A 160 -5.64 -8.39 8.54
CA LEU A 160 -7.01 -8.80 8.76
C LEU A 160 -7.87 -8.63 7.51
N ILE A 161 -7.80 -7.48 6.81
CA ILE A 161 -8.58 -7.24 5.59
C ILE A 161 -8.13 -8.18 4.46
N LYS A 162 -6.83 -8.36 4.24
CA LYS A 162 -6.36 -9.22 3.13
C LYS A 162 -6.62 -10.70 3.37
N TYR A 163 -6.44 -11.15 4.60
CA TYR A 163 -6.37 -12.57 4.96
C TYR A 163 -7.47 -12.97 5.96
N TYR A 164 -8.62 -12.28 5.94
CA TYR A 164 -9.70 -12.52 6.90
C TYR A 164 -10.16 -13.98 6.93
N ASN A 165 -10.23 -14.67 5.78
CA ASN A 165 -10.60 -16.09 5.71
C ASN A 165 -9.66 -16.93 6.58
N GLU A 166 -8.35 -16.78 6.40
CA GLU A 166 -7.38 -17.58 7.16
C GLU A 166 -7.38 -17.30 8.66
N ILE A 167 -7.84 -16.12 9.10
CA ILE A 167 -7.80 -15.67 10.50
C ILE A 167 -9.13 -15.94 11.21
N LEU A 168 -10.25 -15.68 10.53
CA LEU A 168 -11.60 -15.72 11.07
C LEU A 168 -12.35 -17.01 10.75
N ASP A 169 -11.79 -17.88 9.91
CA ASP A 169 -12.41 -19.16 9.60
C ASP A 169 -12.87 -19.88 10.87
N LYS A 170 -14.08 -20.42 10.77
CA LYS A 170 -14.64 -21.31 11.78
C LYS A 170 -14.07 -22.70 11.48
N ASP A 171 -13.10 -23.11 12.29
CA ASP A 171 -13.02 -24.54 12.63
C ASP A 171 -14.31 -24.93 13.37
#